data_AF-A0A222F028-F1
#
_entry.id   AF-A0A222F028-F1
#
_cell.length_a   1.000
_cell.length_b   1.000
_cell.length_c   1.000
_cell.angle_alpha   90.00
_cell.angle_beta   90.00
_cell.angle_gamma   90.00
#
_symmetry.space_group_name_H-M   'P 1'
#
loop_
_entity.id
_entity.type
_entity.pdbx_description
1 polymer ?
#
loop_
_entity_poly.entity_id
_entity_poly.type
_entity_poly.pdbx_seq_one_letter_code
_entity_poly.pdbx_strand_id
1 'polypeptide(L)'
;MHANTSTASALKLGAKLGAIIQDSTAREHLVENSAEVLADLGARSDLTILADTADLVHLIIPADVDAARVAANDESYFEELGKLALGSCYYEDLPE
;
A
#
# COMPACT_ATOMS: atom_id res chain seq x y z
N MET A 1 -21.81 18.47 -2.43
CA MET A 1 -20.81 18.73 -3.50
C MET A 1 -19.35 18.63 -3.01
N HIS A 2 -19.05 18.05 -1.83
CA HIS A 2 -17.68 17.92 -1.28
C HIS A 2 -17.00 16.57 -1.53
N ALA A 3 -17.75 15.49 -1.79
CA ALA A 3 -17.17 14.17 -2.04
C ALA A 3 -16.35 14.14 -3.35
N ASN A 4 -16.78 14.86 -4.39
CA ASN A 4 -16.14 14.82 -5.71
C ASN A 4 -14.71 15.39 -5.76
N THR A 5 -14.39 16.34 -4.87
CA THR A 5 -13.09 17.02 -4.89
C THR A 5 -12.01 16.20 -4.18
N SER A 6 -12.37 15.56 -3.06
CA SER A 6 -11.51 14.65 -2.29
C SER A 6 -11.05 13.44 -3.12
N THR A 7 -11.98 12.83 -3.86
CA THR A 7 -11.67 11.67 -4.70
C THR A 7 -10.74 12.04 -5.86
N ALA A 8 -10.91 13.22 -6.46
CA ALA A 8 -10.07 13.70 -7.55
C ALA A 8 -8.62 13.97 -7.10
N SER A 9 -8.42 14.56 -5.91
CA SER A 9 -7.08 14.77 -5.36
C SER A 9 -6.40 13.45 -4.98
N ALA A 10 -7.14 12.51 -4.39
CA ALA A 10 -6.60 11.20 -4.02
C ALA A 10 -6.21 10.38 -5.27
N LEU A 11 -7.04 10.39 -6.32
CA LEU A 11 -6.73 9.75 -7.60
C LEU A 11 -5.49 10.37 -8.26
N LYS A 12 -5.38 11.70 -8.24
CA LYS A 12 -4.20 12.39 -8.79
C LYS A 12 -2.93 12.04 -8.03
N LEU A 13 -3.01 11.95 -6.70
CA LEU A 13 -1.87 11.52 -5.88
C LEU A 13 -1.50 10.06 -6.18
N GLY A 14 -2.48 9.16 -6.24
CA GLY A 14 -2.27 7.76 -6.58
C GLY A 14 -1.63 7.57 -7.97
N ALA A 15 -2.06 8.34 -8.96
CA ALA A 15 -1.46 8.30 -10.30
C ALA A 15 0.03 8.72 -10.29
N LYS A 16 0.38 9.78 -9.54
CA LYS A 16 1.78 10.20 -9.43
C LYS A 16 2.64 9.17 -8.69
N LEU A 17 2.13 8.59 -7.60
CA LEU A 17 2.81 7.50 -6.88
C LEU A 17 3.00 6.29 -7.80
N GLY A 18 1.98 5.91 -8.57
CA GLY A 18 2.08 4.84 -9.55
C GLY A 18 3.17 5.08 -10.59
N ALA A 19 3.31 6.32 -11.08
CA ALA A 19 4.37 6.68 -12.01
C ALA A 19 5.78 6.53 -11.39
N ILE A 20 5.95 6.92 -10.13
CA ILE A 20 7.22 6.75 -9.39
C ILE A 20 7.55 5.27 -9.21
N ILE A 21 6.57 4.45 -8.85
CA ILE A 21 6.79 3.00 -8.61
C ILE A 21 7.23 2.29 -9.90
N GLN A 22 6.77 2.74 -11.07
CA GLN A 22 7.13 2.16 -12.37
C GLN A 22 8.52 2.55 -12.87
N ASP A 23 9.12 3.63 -12.34
CA ASP A 23 10.48 4.07 -12.67
C ASP A 23 11.46 3.59 -11.60
N SER A 24 12.49 2.81 -11.99
CA SER A 24 13.44 2.23 -11.04
C SER A 24 14.22 3.27 -10.25
N THR A 25 14.66 4.35 -10.90
CA THR A 25 15.46 5.40 -10.27
C THR A 25 14.61 6.26 -9.34
N ALA A 26 13.38 6.60 -9.78
CA ALA A 26 12.45 7.33 -8.93
C ALA A 26 12.01 6.49 -7.71
N ARG A 27 11.85 5.18 -7.88
CA ARG A 27 11.53 4.25 -6.79
C ARG A 27 12.67 4.13 -5.77
N GLU A 28 13.92 4.04 -6.22
CA GLU A 28 15.10 4.08 -5.32
C GLU A 28 15.13 5.39 -4.53
N HIS A 29 14.92 6.53 -5.20
CA HIS A 29 14.87 7.83 -4.54
C HIS A 29 13.72 7.95 -3.53
N LEU A 30 12.56 7.33 -3.80
CA LEU A 30 11.43 7.26 -2.87
C LEU A 30 11.78 6.47 -1.61
N VAL A 31 12.56 5.40 -1.72
CA VAL A 31 12.99 4.59 -0.57
C VAL A 31 14.00 5.35 0.29
N GLU A 32 14.95 6.04 -0.33
CA GLU A 32 16.01 6.78 0.37
C GLU A 32 15.52 8.11 0.97
N ASN A 33 14.65 8.83 0.26
CA ASN A 33 14.24 10.21 0.59
C ASN A 33 12.71 10.36 0.61
N SER A 34 12.01 9.37 1.21
CA SER A 34 10.55 9.29 1.24
C SER A 34 9.85 10.60 1.62
N ALA A 35 10.28 11.28 2.67
CA ALA A 35 9.65 12.52 3.14
C ALA A 35 9.71 13.66 2.10
N GLU A 36 10.82 13.79 1.38
CA GLU A 36 11.00 14.80 0.33
C GLU A 36 10.13 14.48 -0.88
N VAL A 37 10.19 13.23 -1.36
CA VAL A 37 9.40 12.78 -2.51
C VAL A 37 7.90 12.90 -2.22
N LEU A 38 7.45 12.52 -1.02
CA LEU A 38 6.05 12.65 -0.62
C LEU A 38 5.60 14.12 -0.53
N ALA A 39 6.47 15.02 -0.04
CA ALA A 39 6.17 16.44 0.00
C ALA A 39 6.00 17.03 -1.42
N ASP A 40 6.87 16.67 -2.36
CA ASP A 40 6.79 17.09 -3.76
C ASP A 40 5.52 16.60 -4.47
N LEU A 41 5.00 15.45 -4.04
CA LEU A 41 3.74 14.90 -4.53
C LEU A 41 2.51 15.65 -4.00
N GLY A 42 2.67 16.43 -2.93
CA GLY A 42 1.60 17.03 -2.16
C GLY A 42 0.93 16.06 -1.18
N ALA A 43 1.62 14.96 -0.85
CA ALA A 43 1.21 14.05 0.21
C ALA A 43 1.67 14.58 1.57
N ARG A 44 1.14 13.99 2.66
CA ARG A 44 1.70 14.28 3.97
C ARG A 44 3.08 13.64 4.07
N SER A 45 4.06 14.37 4.58
CA SER A 45 5.43 13.89 4.75
C SER A 45 5.60 12.92 5.92
N ASP A 46 4.57 12.72 6.73
CA ASP A 46 4.55 11.80 7.87
C ASP A 46 3.97 10.41 7.52
N LEU A 47 3.85 10.09 6.23
CA LEU A 47 3.44 8.78 5.78
C LEU A 47 4.60 7.78 5.87
N THR A 48 4.34 6.64 6.49
CA THR A 48 5.26 5.50 6.46
C THR A 48 5.08 4.74 5.16
N ILE A 49 6.19 4.54 4.43
CA ILE A 49 6.22 3.68 3.23
C ILE A 49 6.67 2.29 3.65
N LEU A 50 5.87 1.29 3.31
CA LEU A 50 6.18 -0.12 3.51
C LEU A 50 6.26 -0.77 2.14
N ALA A 51 7.45 -1.24 1.77
CA ALA A 51 7.68 -1.90 0.49
C ALA A 51 7.51 -3.41 0.66
N ASP A 52 6.68 -3.98 -0.19
CA ASP A 52 6.55 -5.44 -0.29
C ASP A 52 7.77 -6.04 -0.98
N THR A 53 8.13 -7.25 -0.60
CA THR A 53 9.18 -8.06 -1.23
C THR A 53 8.59 -9.37 -1.70
N ALA A 54 9.41 -10.22 -2.34
CA ALA A 54 8.95 -11.55 -2.79
C ALA A 54 8.39 -12.41 -1.64
N ASP A 55 8.91 -12.23 -0.42
CA ASP A 55 8.57 -13.03 0.75
C ASP A 55 7.77 -12.25 1.82
N LEU A 56 7.45 -10.98 1.57
CA LEU A 56 6.78 -10.10 2.53
C LEU A 56 5.74 -9.22 1.85
N VAL A 57 4.50 -9.29 2.37
CA VAL A 57 3.39 -8.42 1.96
C VAL A 57 2.88 -7.67 3.18
N HIS A 58 2.70 -6.35 3.06
CA HIS A 58 2.12 -5.50 4.11
C HIS A 58 0.63 -5.31 3.85
N LEU A 59 -0.19 -5.62 4.85
CA LEU A 59 -1.64 -5.40 4.80
C LEU A 59 -2.03 -4.23 5.70
N ILE A 60 -2.72 -3.25 5.12
CA ILE A 60 -3.28 -2.13 5.87
C ILE A 60 -4.70 -2.50 6.26
N ILE A 61 -4.90 -2.80 7.53
CA ILE A 61 -6.22 -3.06 8.12
C ILE A 61 -6.68 -1.79 8.83
N PRO A 62 -7.79 -1.15 8.41
CA PRO A 62 -8.36 -0.03 9.14
C PRO A 62 -8.75 -0.48 10.54
N ALA A 63 -8.15 0.16 11.57
CA ALA A 63 -8.28 -0.26 12.96
C ALA A 63 -9.74 -0.39 13.42
N ASP A 64 -10.64 0.46 12.92
CA ASP A 64 -12.03 0.48 13.38
C ASP A 64 -12.88 -0.69 12.85
N VAL A 65 -12.48 -1.34 11.76
CA VAL A 65 -13.29 -2.38 11.11
C VAL A 65 -13.06 -3.73 11.79
N ASP A 66 -11.81 -4.08 12.09
CA ASP A 66 -11.42 -5.42 12.53
C ASP A 66 -10.56 -5.45 13.80
N ALA A 67 -10.52 -4.36 14.58
CA ALA A 67 -9.73 -4.25 15.82
C ALA A 67 -9.89 -5.44 16.77
N ALA A 68 -11.10 -5.97 16.93
CA ALA A 68 -11.35 -7.08 17.85
C ALA A 68 -10.63 -8.38 17.42
N ARG A 69 -10.59 -8.67 16.11
CA ARG A 69 -9.92 -9.86 15.57
C ARG A 69 -8.41 -9.71 15.59
N VAL A 70 -7.92 -8.51 15.25
CA VAL A 70 -6.50 -8.17 15.34
C VAL A 70 -6.01 -8.26 16.79
N ALA A 71 -6.74 -7.69 17.76
CA ALA A 71 -6.38 -7.74 19.18
C ALA A 71 -6.42 -9.15 19.76
N ALA A 72 -7.24 -10.04 19.20
CA ALA A 72 -7.32 -11.45 19.58
C ALA A 72 -6.21 -12.32 18.95
N ASN A 73 -5.37 -11.77 18.06
CA ASN A 73 -4.44 -12.54 17.21
C ASN A 73 -5.14 -13.72 16.51
N ASP A 74 -6.30 -13.45 15.88
CA ASP A 74 -7.07 -14.46 15.15
C ASP A 74 -6.29 -14.97 13.92
N GLU A 75 -5.61 -16.12 14.06
CA GLU A 75 -4.80 -16.73 13.00
C GLU A 75 -5.63 -17.04 11.74
N SER A 76 -6.87 -17.50 11.91
CA SER A 76 -7.76 -17.82 10.78
C SER A 76 -8.15 -16.56 10.01
N TYR A 77 -8.37 -15.44 10.71
CA TYR A 77 -8.58 -14.15 10.06
C TYR A 77 -7.37 -13.70 9.24
N PHE A 78 -6.17 -13.79 9.80
CA PHE A 78 -4.96 -13.40 9.06
C PHE A 78 -4.69 -14.32 7.87
N GLU A 79 -4.97 -15.61 7.98
CA GLU A 79 -4.89 -16.54 6.85
C GLU A 79 -5.88 -16.18 5.73
N GLU A 80 -7.13 -15.84 6.07
CA GLU A 80 -8.13 -15.38 5.11
C GLU A 80 -7.70 -14.08 4.41
N LEU A 81 -7.19 -13.10 5.17
CA LEU A 81 -6.67 -11.86 4.59
C LEU A 81 -5.46 -12.11 3.69
N GLY A 82 -4.53 -12.96 4.10
CA GLY A 82 -3.38 -13.34 3.29
C GLY A 82 -3.81 -14.00 1.98
N LYS A 83 -4.81 -14.90 2.03
CA LYS A 83 -5.39 -15.51 0.82
C LYS A 83 -6.07 -14.49 -0.10
N LEU A 84 -6.76 -13.50 0.45
CA LEU A 84 -7.38 -12.44 -0.38
C LEU A 84 -6.34 -11.53 -1.02
N ALA A 85 -5.28 -11.20 -0.27
CA ALA A 85 -4.17 -10.39 -0.75
C ALA A 85 -3.40 -11.09 -1.88
N LEU A 86 -3.02 -12.35 -1.68
CA LEU A 86 -2.29 -13.15 -2.65
C LEU A 86 -3.19 -13.67 -3.78
N GLY A 87 -4.47 -13.91 -3.53
CA GLY A 87 -5.43 -14.41 -4.53
C GLY A 87 -5.69 -13.42 -5.66
N SER A 88 -5.36 -12.15 -5.46
CA SER A 88 -5.38 -11.12 -6.52
C SER A 88 -4.03 -11.04 -7.27
N CYS A 89 -2.96 -11.61 -6.72
CA CYS A 89 -1.68 -11.81 -7.39
C CYS A 89 -1.75 -13.12 -8.20
N TYR A 90 -2.29 -13.04 -9.42
CA TYR A 90 -2.28 -14.15 -10.35
C TYR A 90 -0.81 -14.44 -10.75
N TYR A 91 -0.16 -15.38 -10.08
CA TYR A 91 1.10 -15.95 -10.56
C TYR A 91 0.76 -16.89 -11.71
N GLU A 92 1.03 -16.49 -12.95
CA GLU A 92 1.02 -17.42 -14.10
C GLU A 92 2.13 -18.47 -13.99
N ASP A 93 3.17 -18.21 -13.19
CA ASP A 93 4.25 -19.16 -12.90
C ASP A 93 4.22 -19.61 -11.43
N LEU A 94 3.74 -20.84 -11.22
CA LEU A 94 4.03 -21.61 -10.02
C LEU A 94 5.49 -22.07 -10.09
N PRO A 95 6.31 -21.88 -9.05
CA PRO A 95 7.63 -22.52 -8.98
C PRO A 95 7.46 -24.05 -8.93
N GLU A 96 8.29 -24.77 -9.70
CA GLU A 96 8.36 -26.25 -9.70
C GLU A 96 8.72 -26.84 -8.33
#